data_AF-D8M887-F1
#
_entry.id   AF-D8M887-F1
#
_cell.length_a   1.000
_cell.length_b   1.000
_cell.length_c   1.000
_cell.angle_alpha   90.00
_cell.angle_beta   90.00
_cell.angle_gamma   90.00
#
_symmetry.space_group_name_H-M   'P 1'
#
loop_
_entity.id
_entity.type
_entity.pdbx_description
1 polymer ?
#
loop_
_entity_poly.entity_id
_entity_poly.type
_entity_poly.pdbx_seq_one_letter_code
_entity_poly.pdbx_strand_id
1 'polypeptide(L)'
;MVKLFTRTLRYRFTYLPPTVKSRVVAFYRGSDPIDAMYQDSTLFEREIGPIVMQMVNVITERNKKGELWLSPPNTEARKLESTWSSENRLKRWVRNFDSNLLQCDDTTIIERILEHKVVDVTQVDFRLYFTHMREMKLSSNMLEDKRQVIDKVCSKCGNEQMLRFSIKEYIPVCTHDEIWVNKDSTDYLVEFTCPKCGYRFQSESWIE
;
A
#
# COMPACT_ATOMS: atom_id res chain seq x y z
N MET A 1 -12.00 12.89 -1.60
CA MET A 1 -10.85 12.75 -2.52
C MET A 1 -9.79 13.81 -2.23
N VAL A 2 -10.05 15.11 -2.41
CA VAL A 2 -9.05 16.19 -2.19
C VAL A 2 -8.32 16.06 -0.85
N LYS A 3 -9.04 16.16 0.28
CA LYS A 3 -8.45 16.04 1.63
C LYS A 3 -7.63 14.75 1.82
N LEU A 4 -8.11 13.63 1.25
CA LEU A 4 -7.46 12.33 1.35
C LEU A 4 -6.12 12.34 0.63
N PHE A 5 -6.09 12.72 -0.64
CA PHE A 5 -4.87 12.75 -1.44
C PHE A 5 -3.87 13.81 -0.96
N THR A 6 -4.33 14.97 -0.49
CA THR A 6 -3.45 15.95 0.16
C THR A 6 -2.74 15.35 1.37
N ARG A 7 -3.48 14.65 2.25
CA ARG A 7 -2.90 13.97 3.42
C ARG A 7 -1.90 12.89 2.99
N THR A 8 -2.28 12.06 2.03
CA THR A 8 -1.45 10.94 1.55
C THR A 8 -0.17 11.44 0.88
N LEU A 9 -0.24 12.43 0.00
CA LEU A 9 0.96 13.00 -0.64
C LEU A 9 1.86 13.75 0.35
N ARG A 10 1.30 14.47 1.34
CA ARG A 10 2.09 15.05 2.44
C ARG A 10 2.85 13.99 3.22
N TYR A 11 2.15 12.92 3.60
CA TYR A 11 2.76 11.80 4.29
C TYR A 11 3.89 11.22 3.44
N ARG A 12 3.61 10.87 2.18
CA ARG A 12 4.62 10.29 1.29
C ARG A 12 5.83 11.21 1.10
N PHE A 13 5.63 12.50 0.86
CA PHE A 13 6.72 13.47 0.75
C PHE A 13 7.57 13.56 2.03
N THR A 14 6.93 13.57 3.20
CA THR A 14 7.62 13.62 4.50
C THR A 14 8.61 12.46 4.66
N TYR A 15 8.19 11.26 4.26
CA TYR A 15 8.97 10.02 4.36
C TYR A 15 9.80 9.69 3.12
N LEU A 16 9.87 10.56 2.11
CA LEU A 16 10.80 10.38 0.99
C LEU A 16 12.26 10.44 1.47
N PRO A 17 13.17 9.68 0.84
CA PRO A 17 14.60 9.85 1.05
C PRO A 17 15.03 11.31 0.80
N PRO A 18 16.00 11.84 1.58
CA PRO A 18 16.43 13.25 1.44
C PRO A 18 16.84 13.64 0.02
N THR A 19 17.48 12.72 -0.70
CA THR A 19 17.90 12.92 -2.10
C THR A 19 16.71 13.12 -3.04
N VAL A 20 15.66 12.31 -2.89
CA VAL A 20 14.42 12.42 -3.69
C VAL A 20 13.66 13.69 -3.33
N LYS A 21 13.54 13.99 -2.02
CA LYS A 21 12.91 15.22 -1.54
C LYS A 21 13.56 16.47 -2.13
N SER A 22 14.90 16.49 -2.18
CA SER A 22 15.67 17.59 -2.76
C SER A 22 15.40 17.76 -4.25
N ARG A 23 15.26 16.66 -5.02
CA ARG A 23 14.93 16.72 -6.46
C ARG A 23 13.52 17.25 -6.71
N VAL A 24 12.53 16.80 -5.93
CA VAL A 24 11.16 17.31 -6.01
C VAL A 24 11.11 18.81 -5.71
N VAL A 25 11.81 19.26 -4.67
CA VAL A 25 11.88 20.70 -4.33
C VAL A 25 12.61 21.49 -5.41
N ALA A 26 13.73 20.96 -5.93
CA ALA A 26 14.48 21.59 -7.01
C ALA A 26 13.62 21.72 -8.29
N PHE A 27 12.78 20.73 -8.58
CA PHE A 27 11.82 20.80 -9.69
C PHE A 27 10.88 22.00 -9.55
N TYR A 28 10.33 22.25 -8.35
CA TYR A 28 9.44 23.39 -8.11
C TYR A 28 10.15 24.75 -8.12
N ARG A 29 11.44 24.80 -7.74
CA ARG A 29 12.24 26.04 -7.82
C ARG A 29 12.53 26.46 -9.27
N GLY A 30 12.43 25.54 -10.22
CA GLY A 30 12.87 25.78 -11.59
C GLY A 30 14.38 26.07 -11.66
N SER A 31 14.82 26.58 -12.80
CA SER A 31 16.23 26.97 -13.03
C SER A 31 16.61 28.31 -12.39
N ASP A 32 15.68 28.98 -11.69
CA ASP A 32 15.82 30.39 -11.33
C ASP A 32 16.39 30.55 -9.90
N PRO A 33 17.55 31.22 -9.72
CA PRO A 33 18.23 31.33 -8.42
C PRO A 33 17.47 32.14 -7.36
N ILE A 34 16.45 32.90 -7.76
CA ILE A 34 15.75 33.88 -6.92
C ILE A 34 14.83 33.19 -5.89
N ASP A 35 14.32 31.98 -6.20
CA ASP A 35 13.45 31.20 -5.32
C ASP A 35 14.20 30.36 -4.25
N ALA A 36 15.53 30.49 -4.18
CA ALA A 36 16.34 29.87 -3.13
C ALA A 36 16.07 30.43 -1.72
N MET A 37 15.34 31.55 -1.59
CA MET A 37 14.99 32.16 -0.31
C MET A 37 13.78 31.51 0.39
N TYR A 38 12.99 30.67 -0.30
CA TYR A 38 11.85 29.99 0.31
C TYR A 38 12.26 28.65 0.93
N GLN A 39 11.83 28.42 2.18
CA GLN A 39 12.02 27.14 2.87
C GLN A 39 11.31 26.03 2.09
N ASP A 40 12.00 24.91 1.85
CA ASP A 40 11.54 23.76 1.07
C ASP A 40 10.10 23.28 1.41
N SER A 41 9.71 23.38 2.68
CA SER A 41 8.37 23.04 3.18
C SER A 41 7.28 23.98 2.66
N THR A 42 7.56 25.29 2.55
CA THR A 42 6.59 26.29 2.08
C THR A 42 6.31 26.14 0.58
N LEU A 43 7.32 25.73 -0.19
CA LEU A 43 7.20 25.49 -1.63
C LEU A 43 6.32 24.26 -1.92
N PHE A 44 6.58 23.14 -1.23
CA PHE A 44 5.75 21.94 -1.38
C PHE A 44 4.28 22.19 -1.01
N GLU A 45 4.02 22.94 0.05
CA GLU A 45 2.66 23.26 0.50
C GLU A 45 1.89 24.12 -0.50
N ARG A 46 2.58 24.91 -1.33
CA ARG A 46 1.96 25.66 -2.44
C ARG A 46 1.59 24.75 -3.61
N GLU A 47 2.47 23.80 -3.96
CA GLU A 47 2.31 22.95 -5.15
C GLU A 47 1.39 21.74 -4.93
N ILE A 48 1.21 21.29 -3.67
CA ILE A 48 0.38 20.11 -3.39
C ILE A 48 -1.10 20.29 -3.80
N GLY A 49 -1.63 21.51 -3.69
CA GLY A 49 -3.01 21.82 -4.08
C GLY A 49 -3.26 21.54 -5.57
N PRO A 50 -2.50 22.19 -6.48
CA PRO A 50 -2.55 21.92 -7.91
C PRO A 50 -2.41 20.44 -8.29
N ILE A 51 -1.45 19.72 -7.71
CA ILE A 51 -1.24 18.28 -7.96
C ILE A 51 -2.51 17.50 -7.63
N VAL A 52 -3.04 17.69 -6.42
CA VAL A 52 -4.23 16.96 -5.96
C VAL A 52 -5.45 17.28 -6.83
N MET A 53 -5.61 18.53 -7.25
CA MET A 53 -6.72 18.92 -8.14
C MET A 53 -6.62 18.27 -9.51
N GLN A 54 -5.42 18.20 -10.10
CA GLN A 54 -5.20 17.47 -11.35
C GLN A 54 -5.60 15.99 -11.20
N MET A 55 -5.16 15.34 -10.13
CA MET A 55 -5.51 13.93 -9.84
C MET A 55 -7.03 13.74 -9.73
N VAL A 56 -7.69 14.61 -8.97
CA VAL A 56 -9.15 14.54 -8.76
C VAL A 56 -9.91 14.76 -10.07
N ASN A 57 -9.46 15.69 -10.92
CA ASN A 57 -10.09 15.94 -12.21
C ASN A 57 -10.01 14.70 -13.11
N VAL A 58 -8.82 14.11 -13.26
CA VAL A 58 -8.61 12.90 -14.07
C VAL A 58 -9.49 11.74 -13.57
N ILE A 59 -9.47 11.48 -12.26
CA ILE A 59 -10.28 10.40 -11.65
C ILE A 59 -11.78 10.64 -11.91
N THR A 60 -12.23 11.89 -11.73
CA THR A 60 -13.65 12.24 -11.92
C THR A 60 -14.08 12.10 -13.37
N GLU A 61 -13.24 12.52 -14.33
CA GLU A 61 -13.50 12.36 -15.76
C GLU A 61 -13.54 10.89 -16.18
N ARG A 62 -12.57 10.08 -15.74
CA ARG A 62 -12.56 8.63 -15.98
C ARG A 62 -13.79 7.95 -15.38
N ASN A 63 -14.24 8.38 -14.20
CA ASN A 63 -15.45 7.85 -13.59
C ASN A 63 -16.70 8.15 -14.42
N LYS A 64 -16.83 9.40 -14.91
CA LYS A 64 -17.95 9.82 -15.77
C LYS A 64 -18.03 9.01 -17.06
N LYS A 65 -16.88 8.60 -17.60
CA LYS A 65 -16.77 7.73 -18.78
C LYS A 65 -16.97 6.24 -18.48
N GLY A 66 -17.10 5.85 -17.21
CA GLY A 66 -17.21 4.44 -16.81
C GLY A 66 -15.90 3.65 -16.97
N GLU A 67 -14.76 4.35 -17.00
CA GLU A 67 -13.43 3.78 -17.27
C GLU A 67 -12.64 3.46 -16.00
N LEU A 68 -13.16 3.82 -14.82
CA LEU A 68 -12.52 3.46 -13.55
C LEU A 68 -12.82 2.01 -13.20
N TRP A 69 -11.75 1.22 -13.14
CA TRP A 69 -11.81 -0.22 -12.98
C TRP A 69 -10.66 -0.66 -12.07
N LEU A 70 -10.93 -1.58 -11.14
CA LEU A 70 -9.90 -2.14 -10.26
C LEU A 70 -9.25 -3.38 -10.87
N SER A 71 -10.08 -4.25 -11.43
CA SER A 71 -9.64 -5.50 -12.03
C SER A 71 -9.17 -5.35 -13.48
N PRO A 72 -8.35 -6.30 -13.97
CA PRO A 72 -8.08 -6.45 -15.41
C PRO A 72 -9.35 -6.79 -16.20
N PRO A 73 -9.39 -6.46 -17.52
CA PRO A 73 -10.48 -6.89 -18.39
C PRO A 73 -10.60 -8.42 -18.42
N ASN A 74 -11.80 -8.92 -18.72
CA ASN A 74 -12.10 -10.35 -18.89
C ASN A 74 -11.85 -11.25 -17.65
N THR A 75 -11.96 -10.70 -16.45
CA THR A 75 -11.85 -11.46 -15.18
C THR A 75 -13.20 -11.59 -14.46
N GLU A 76 -13.36 -12.60 -13.59
CA GLU A 76 -14.55 -12.72 -12.74
C GLU A 76 -14.72 -11.51 -11.81
N ALA A 77 -13.60 -10.94 -11.32
CA ALA A 77 -13.60 -9.69 -10.58
C ALA A 77 -14.19 -8.53 -11.39
N ARG A 78 -13.88 -8.43 -12.70
CA ARG A 78 -14.46 -7.42 -13.60
C ARG A 78 -15.96 -7.62 -13.79
N LYS A 79 -16.44 -8.86 -13.87
CA LYS A 79 -17.88 -9.15 -13.93
C LYS A 79 -18.58 -8.68 -12.64
N LEU A 80 -18.01 -8.98 -11.47
CA LEU A 80 -18.54 -8.51 -10.20
C LEU A 80 -18.54 -6.97 -10.12
N GLU A 81 -17.43 -6.30 -10.46
CA GLU A 81 -17.34 -4.83 -10.48
C GLU A 81 -18.36 -4.17 -11.40
N SER A 82 -18.73 -4.83 -12.50
CA SER A 82 -19.73 -4.31 -13.44
C SER A 82 -21.13 -4.19 -12.81
N THR A 83 -21.42 -4.98 -11.76
CA THR A 83 -22.68 -4.91 -11.00
C THR A 83 -22.73 -3.74 -10.03
N TRP A 84 -21.60 -3.08 -9.75
CA TRP A 84 -21.56 -1.95 -8.82
C TRP A 84 -22.04 -0.67 -9.49
N SER A 85 -22.73 0.19 -8.72
CA SER A 85 -23.03 1.55 -9.14
C SER A 85 -21.75 2.36 -9.39
N SER A 86 -21.83 3.39 -10.24
CA SER A 86 -20.70 4.29 -10.51
C SER A 86 -20.13 4.90 -9.22
N GLU A 87 -20.99 5.31 -8.28
CA GLU A 87 -20.56 5.85 -7.00
C GLU A 87 -19.78 4.82 -6.16
N ASN A 88 -20.29 3.58 -6.08
CA ASN A 88 -19.60 2.51 -5.33
C ASN A 88 -18.27 2.14 -5.98
N ARG A 89 -18.21 2.12 -7.31
CA ARG A 89 -16.98 1.86 -8.06
C ARG A 89 -15.95 2.96 -7.80
N LEU A 90 -16.36 4.23 -7.86
CA LEU A 90 -15.51 5.38 -7.54
C LEU A 90 -14.96 5.30 -6.12
N LYS A 91 -15.83 5.07 -5.11
CA LYS A 91 -15.42 4.97 -3.70
C LYS A 91 -14.37 3.89 -3.49
N ARG A 92 -14.58 2.70 -4.07
CA ARG A 92 -13.64 1.58 -3.96
C ARG A 92 -12.33 1.84 -4.71
N TRP A 93 -12.41 2.43 -5.90
CA TRP A 93 -11.24 2.80 -6.69
C TRP A 93 -10.36 3.81 -5.95
N VAL A 94 -10.95 4.88 -5.41
CA VAL A 94 -10.25 5.91 -4.63
C VAL A 94 -9.57 5.31 -3.40
N ARG A 95 -10.26 4.45 -2.66
CA ARG A 95 -9.68 3.78 -1.48
C ARG A 95 -8.51 2.86 -1.85
N ASN A 96 -8.64 2.11 -2.94
CA ASN A 96 -7.56 1.24 -3.41
C ASN A 96 -6.33 2.04 -3.85
N PHE A 97 -6.54 3.10 -4.63
CA PHE A 97 -5.47 3.98 -5.09
C PHE A 97 -4.76 4.68 -3.92
N ASP A 98 -5.50 5.18 -2.94
CA ASP A 98 -4.93 5.78 -1.73
C ASP A 98 -4.09 4.78 -0.92
N SER A 99 -4.61 3.57 -0.72
CA SER A 99 -3.88 2.47 -0.06
C SER A 99 -2.58 2.13 -0.81
N ASN A 100 -2.64 2.04 -2.14
CA ASN A 100 -1.47 1.77 -2.97
C ASN A 100 -0.43 2.89 -2.87
N LEU A 101 -0.85 4.16 -2.89
CA LEU A 101 0.05 5.29 -2.70
C LEU A 101 0.75 5.26 -1.34
N LEU A 102 0.03 4.93 -0.27
CA LEU A 102 0.59 4.83 1.09
C LEU A 102 1.63 3.71 1.19
N GLN A 103 1.35 2.55 0.60
CA GLN A 103 2.17 1.34 0.66
C GLN A 103 3.24 1.25 -0.44
N CYS A 104 3.28 2.19 -1.38
CA CYS A 104 4.24 2.15 -2.48
C CYS A 104 5.65 2.44 -1.98
N ASP A 105 6.51 1.43 -1.97
CA ASP A 105 7.92 1.59 -1.57
C ASP A 105 8.79 2.20 -2.67
N ASP A 106 8.33 2.16 -3.93
CA ASP A 106 9.01 2.86 -5.02
C ASP A 106 8.82 4.38 -4.87
N THR A 107 9.90 5.05 -4.51
CA THR A 107 9.93 6.51 -4.35
C THR A 107 9.91 7.25 -5.69
N THR A 108 10.22 6.57 -6.80
CA THR A 108 10.25 7.12 -8.16
C THR A 108 8.85 7.49 -8.65
N ILE A 109 7.86 6.64 -8.40
CA ILE A 109 6.48 6.94 -8.81
C ILE A 109 5.89 8.07 -7.96
N ILE A 110 6.21 8.11 -6.67
CA ILE A 110 5.84 9.22 -5.78
C ILE A 110 6.49 10.51 -6.27
N GLU A 111 7.78 10.50 -6.58
CA GLU A 111 8.51 11.64 -7.16
C GLU A 111 7.84 12.11 -8.45
N ARG A 112 7.55 11.21 -9.40
CA ARG A 112 6.89 11.57 -10.67
C ARG A 112 5.50 12.16 -10.49
N ILE A 113 4.72 11.68 -9.52
CA ILE A 113 3.41 12.27 -9.19
C ILE A 113 3.59 13.69 -8.65
N LEU A 114 4.56 13.89 -7.75
CA LEU A 114 4.84 15.19 -7.18
C LEU A 114 5.38 16.18 -8.24
N GLU A 115 6.21 15.72 -9.17
CA GLU A 115 6.71 16.54 -10.28
C GLU A 115 5.70 16.75 -11.43
N HIS A 116 4.42 16.40 -11.26
CA HIS A 116 3.39 16.44 -12.32
C HIS A 116 3.72 15.63 -13.59
N LYS A 117 4.70 14.73 -13.54
CA LYS A 117 5.10 13.89 -14.69
C LYS A 117 4.11 12.77 -14.96
N VAL A 118 3.19 12.49 -14.03
CA VAL A 118 2.07 11.56 -14.23
C VAL A 118 0.84 12.35 -14.67
N VAL A 119 0.59 12.36 -15.98
CA VAL A 119 -0.57 13.04 -16.59
C VAL A 119 -1.88 12.36 -16.21
N ASP A 120 -1.90 11.01 -16.19
CA ASP A 120 -3.06 10.22 -15.81
C ASP A 120 -2.73 9.26 -14.66
N VAL A 121 -3.15 9.61 -13.45
CA VAL A 121 -2.93 8.80 -12.26
C VAL A 121 -3.69 7.48 -12.24
N THR A 122 -4.71 7.32 -13.09
CA THR A 122 -5.47 6.07 -13.18
C THR A 122 -4.73 4.97 -13.93
N GLN A 123 -3.68 5.34 -14.67
CA GLN A 123 -2.82 4.40 -15.39
C GLN A 123 -1.58 3.98 -14.61
N VAL A 124 -1.42 4.45 -13.36
CA VAL A 124 -0.31 4.05 -12.52
C VAL A 124 -0.48 2.59 -12.11
N ASP A 125 0.34 1.71 -12.68
CA ASP A 125 0.31 0.30 -12.34
C ASP A 125 1.17 0.02 -11.10
N PHE A 126 0.51 -0.10 -9.95
CA PHE A 126 1.19 -0.43 -8.70
C PHE A 126 1.65 -1.90 -8.61
N ARG A 127 1.18 -2.78 -9.50
CA ARG A 127 1.46 -4.24 -9.42
C ARG A 127 2.93 -4.57 -9.64
N LEU A 128 3.61 -3.86 -10.54
CA LEU A 128 5.04 -4.06 -10.79
C LEU A 128 5.88 -3.73 -9.54
N TYR A 129 5.46 -2.75 -8.75
CA TYR A 129 6.21 -2.25 -7.60
C TYR A 129 6.03 -3.12 -6.35
N PHE A 130 4.86 -3.74 -6.18
CA PHE A 130 4.68 -4.77 -5.16
C PHE A 130 5.38 -6.09 -5.53
N THR A 131 5.61 -6.35 -6.83
CA THR A 131 6.31 -7.56 -7.29
C THR A 131 7.80 -7.48 -6.99
N HIS A 132 8.47 -6.34 -7.22
CA HIS A 132 9.88 -6.15 -6.81
C HIS A 132 10.08 -6.24 -5.29
N MET A 133 9.15 -5.74 -4.48
CA MET A 133 9.16 -5.93 -3.02
C MET A 133 8.94 -7.38 -2.62
N ARG A 134 8.09 -8.12 -3.34
CA ARG A 134 7.90 -9.57 -3.17
C ARG A 134 9.14 -10.35 -3.57
N GLU A 135 9.78 -9.97 -4.67
CA GLU A 135 10.98 -10.60 -5.22
C GLU A 135 12.23 -10.27 -4.40
N MET A 136 12.39 -9.05 -3.89
CA MET A 136 13.45 -8.72 -2.92
C MET A 136 13.22 -9.41 -1.57
N LYS A 137 11.97 -9.54 -1.12
CA LYS A 137 11.66 -10.44 0.00
C LYS A 137 12.01 -11.89 -0.34
N LEU A 138 11.70 -12.38 -1.54
CA LEU A 138 12.03 -13.75 -1.97
C LEU A 138 13.53 -13.98 -2.19
N SER A 139 14.29 -12.98 -2.62
CA SER A 139 15.74 -13.08 -2.84
C SER A 139 16.55 -12.83 -1.58
N SER A 140 16.00 -12.07 -0.61
CA SER A 140 16.51 -12.05 0.77
C SER A 140 16.07 -13.26 1.58
N ASN A 141 15.15 -14.07 1.05
CA ASN A 141 14.72 -15.32 1.66
C ASN A 141 15.65 -16.49 1.24
N MET A 142 16.92 -16.37 1.61
CA MET A 142 17.43 -17.41 2.52
C MET A 142 16.74 -17.15 3.86
N LEU A 143 15.43 -17.47 3.94
CA LEU A 143 14.71 -17.47 5.20
C LEU A 143 15.42 -18.52 6.01
N GLU A 144 16.22 -18.09 6.98
CA GLU A 144 16.33 -18.85 8.21
C GLU A 144 14.91 -19.28 8.55
N ASP A 145 14.64 -20.58 8.48
CA ASP A 145 13.33 -21.10 8.83
C ASP A 145 13.16 -20.86 10.33
N LYS A 146 12.59 -19.70 10.68
CA LYS A 146 12.34 -19.30 12.07
C LYS A 146 11.21 -20.11 12.71
N ARG A 147 10.72 -21.16 12.04
CA ARG A 147 9.76 -22.09 12.61
C ARG A 147 10.41 -22.84 13.76
N GLN A 148 9.79 -22.73 14.93
CA GLN A 148 10.24 -23.43 16.13
C GLN A 148 9.54 -24.78 16.20
N VAL A 149 10.30 -25.86 16.39
CA VAL A 149 9.70 -27.16 16.72
C VAL A 149 9.16 -27.07 18.15
N ILE A 150 7.92 -27.49 18.33
CA ILE A 150 7.26 -27.53 19.63
C ILE A 150 6.63 -28.91 19.87
N ASP A 151 6.53 -29.29 21.13
CA ASP A 151 5.87 -30.52 21.56
C ASP A 151 4.36 -30.30 21.61
N LYS A 152 3.71 -30.51 20.45
CA LYS A 152 2.27 -30.43 20.27
C LYS A 152 1.81 -31.53 19.33
N VAL A 153 0.80 -32.29 19.75
CA VAL A 153 0.30 -33.42 18.98
C VAL A 153 -0.61 -32.94 17.85
N CYS A 154 -0.28 -33.32 16.60
CA CYS A 154 -1.11 -33.05 15.44
C CYS A 154 -2.42 -33.85 15.52
N SER A 155 -3.55 -33.15 15.55
CA SER A 155 -4.89 -33.74 15.61
C SER A 155 -5.28 -34.61 14.40
N LYS A 156 -4.55 -34.53 13.28
CA LYS A 156 -4.83 -35.30 12.05
C LYS A 156 -4.04 -36.59 11.92
N CYS A 157 -2.80 -36.62 12.40
CA CYS A 157 -1.89 -37.76 12.15
C CYS A 157 -1.15 -38.25 13.40
N GLY A 158 -1.45 -37.68 14.56
CA GLY A 158 -0.84 -38.05 15.84
C GLY A 158 0.64 -37.69 15.97
N ASN A 159 1.20 -36.88 15.06
CA ASN A 159 2.60 -36.47 15.16
C ASN A 159 2.84 -35.65 16.42
N GLU A 160 3.80 -36.04 17.26
CA GLU A 160 4.01 -35.44 18.59
C GLU A 160 4.61 -34.04 18.56
N GLN A 161 5.11 -33.61 17.39
CA GLN A 161 5.74 -32.31 17.20
C GLN A 161 5.06 -31.49 16.10
N MET A 162 5.01 -30.18 16.28
CA MET A 162 4.54 -29.23 15.27
C MET A 162 5.55 -28.10 15.08
N LEU A 163 5.52 -27.48 13.90
CA LEU A 163 6.27 -26.27 13.59
C LEU A 163 5.42 -25.06 13.94
N ARG A 164 5.96 -24.18 14.77
CA ARG A 164 5.34 -22.93 15.20
C ARG A 164 5.96 -21.74 14.48
N PHE A 165 5.15 -20.90 13.86
CA PHE A 165 5.58 -19.66 13.24
C PHE A 165 4.78 -18.48 13.78
N SER A 166 5.46 -17.49 14.34
CA SER A 166 4.82 -16.26 14.80
C SER A 166 4.58 -15.34 13.61
N ILE A 167 3.31 -15.22 13.21
CA ILE A 167 2.87 -14.26 12.20
C ILE A 167 2.60 -12.95 12.92
N LYS A 168 3.35 -11.91 12.57
CA LYS A 168 2.96 -10.53 12.89
C LYS A 168 1.93 -10.11 11.85
N GLU A 169 0.65 -10.24 12.16
CA GLU A 169 -0.41 -9.64 11.35
C GLU A 169 -0.73 -8.24 11.89
N TYR A 170 -0.63 -7.24 11.01
CA TYR A 170 -1.14 -5.91 11.28
C TYR A 170 -2.62 -5.92 10.95
N ILE A 171 -3.48 -5.91 11.96
CA ILE A 171 -4.92 -5.79 11.75
C ILE A 171 -5.24 -4.32 11.44
N PRO A 172 -5.77 -4.01 10.25
CA PRO A 172 -6.30 -2.67 10.00
C PRO A 172 -7.57 -2.48 10.83
N VAL A 173 -7.50 -1.68 11.89
CA VAL A 173 -8.68 -1.30 12.67
C VAL A 173 -9.42 -0.19 11.92
N CYS A 174 -10.66 -0.48 11.49
CA CYS A 174 -11.50 0.46 10.77
C CYS A 174 -12.56 1.03 11.72
N THR A 175 -12.28 2.18 12.33
CA THR A 175 -13.34 3.02 12.91
C THR A 175 -13.73 4.05 11.87
N HIS A 176 -14.98 3.95 11.41
CA HIS A 176 -15.79 4.69 10.42
C HIS A 176 -15.26 5.88 9.60
N ASP A 177 -14.14 6.53 9.90
CA ASP A 177 -13.52 7.59 9.10
C ASP A 177 -11.98 7.53 8.98
N GLU A 178 -11.28 6.58 9.63
CA GLU A 178 -9.82 6.46 9.57
C GLU A 178 -9.36 4.98 9.55
N ILE A 179 -8.43 4.64 8.65
CA ILE A 179 -7.68 3.38 8.73
C ILE A 179 -6.37 3.70 9.45
N TRP A 180 -6.26 3.26 10.69
CA TRP A 180 -5.00 3.25 11.41
C TRP A 180 -4.41 1.85 11.30
N VAL A 181 -3.15 1.74 10.88
CA VAL A 181 -2.34 0.59 11.28
C VAL A 181 -1.95 0.88 12.71
N ASN A 182 -2.71 0.36 13.67
CA ASN A 182 -2.32 0.48 15.07
C ASN A 182 -1.06 -0.39 15.24
N LYS A 183 0.10 0.26 15.32
CA LYS A 183 1.40 -0.40 15.50
C LYS A 183 1.50 -1.12 16.84
N ASP A 184 0.60 -0.80 17.77
CA ASP A 184 0.51 -1.40 19.10
C ASP A 184 -0.57 -2.50 19.19
N SER A 185 -1.45 -2.65 18.18
CA SER A 185 -2.33 -3.83 18.05
C SER A 185 -1.70 -4.86 17.13
N THR A 186 -0.66 -5.51 17.63
CA THR A 186 -0.21 -6.79 17.08
C THR A 186 -1.07 -7.88 17.70
N ASP A 187 -2.00 -8.43 16.94
CA ASP A 187 -2.51 -9.77 17.26
C ASP A 187 -1.41 -10.75 16.82
N TYR A 188 -0.86 -11.44 17.81
CA TYR A 188 0.13 -12.47 17.57
C TYR A 188 -0.59 -13.71 17.08
N LEU A 189 -0.85 -13.78 15.78
CA LEU A 189 -1.32 -14.98 15.14
C LEU A 189 -0.18 -15.99 15.08
N VAL A 190 -0.34 -17.10 15.79
CA VAL A 190 0.62 -18.20 15.76
C VAL A 190 0.10 -19.24 14.78
N GLU A 191 0.85 -19.49 13.71
CA GLU A 191 0.56 -20.59 12.79
C GLU A 191 1.29 -21.85 13.25
N PHE A 192 0.55 -22.94 13.35
CA PHE A 192 1.08 -24.27 13.62
C PHE A 192 0.98 -25.11 12.37
N THR A 193 2.08 -25.73 11.96
CA THR A 193 2.15 -26.63 10.80
C THR A 193 2.67 -28.00 11.23
N CYS A 194 1.96 -29.07 10.90
CA CYS A 194 2.46 -30.42 11.08
C CYS A 194 3.51 -30.73 10.00
N PRO A 195 4.75 -31.08 10.37
CA PRO A 195 5.77 -31.42 9.38
C PRO A 195 5.47 -32.74 8.65
N LYS A 196 4.70 -33.64 9.28
CA LYS A 196 4.41 -34.98 8.75
C LYS A 196 3.26 -35.02 7.73
N CYS A 197 2.16 -34.33 7.99
CA CYS A 197 0.97 -34.35 7.13
C CYS A 197 0.61 -33.00 6.51
N GLY A 198 1.39 -31.95 6.80
CA GLY A 198 1.15 -30.61 6.26
C GLY A 198 -0.09 -29.91 6.81
N TYR A 199 -0.79 -30.49 7.79
CA TYR A 199 -1.94 -29.85 8.45
C TYR A 199 -1.54 -28.51 9.08
N ARG A 200 -2.33 -27.46 8.85
CA ARG A 200 -2.08 -26.12 9.38
C ARG A 200 -3.31 -25.56 10.06
N PHE A 201 -3.09 -24.82 11.14
CA PHE A 201 -4.11 -24.00 11.77
C PHE A 201 -3.48 -22.78 12.43
N GLN A 202 -4.30 -21.77 12.69
CA GLN A 202 -3.90 -20.50 13.30
C GLN A 202 -4.58 -20.39 14.67
N SER A 203 -3.85 -19.91 15.69
CA SER A 203 -4.40 -19.61 17.01
C SER A 203 -3.94 -18.23 17.47
N GLU A 204 -4.82 -17.57 18.22
CA GLU A 204 -4.58 -16.29 18.91
C GLU A 204 -3.84 -16.49 20.24
N SER A 205 -3.79 -17.74 20.74
CA SER A 205 -3.14 -18.09 22.00
C SER A 205 -1.76 -18.70 21.76
N TRP A 206 -0.75 -18.18 22.47
CA TRP A 206 0.59 -18.76 22.52
C TRP A 206 0.66 -20.09 23.30
N ILE A 207 -0.40 -20.44 24.02
CA ILE A 207 -0.40 -21.46 25.08
C ILE A 207 -1.24 -22.70 24.72
N GLU A 208 -1.98 -22.69 23.61
CA GLU A 208 -2.77 -23.87 23.20
C GLU A 208 -1.91 -25.00 22.64
#